data_AF-A0A3C1CLZ0-F1
#
_entry.id   AF-A0A3C1CLZ0-F1
#
_cell.length_a   1.000
_cell.length_b   1.000
_cell.length_c   1.000
_cell.angle_alpha   90.00
_cell.angle_beta   90.00
_cell.angle_gamma   90.00
#
_symmetry.space_group_name_H-M   'P 1'
#
loop_
_entity.id
_entity.type
_entity.pdbx_description
1 polymer ?
#
loop_
_entity_poly.entity_id
_entity_poly.type
_entity_poly.pdbx_seq_one_letter_code
_entity_poly.pdbx_strand_id
1 'polypeptide(L)'
;MVHHRRGRGRLCPCLRARDGGASRPAQLTAAFSAPACIGDTGWVNQAADSLSLRRAARVFFDFGSPRIIVAVLAAAIAGRVAIGGWSWWDLLGPAVVLAAQPFTEWLIHVFVLHFRPRTVGRVRVDPLVARKHRAHHADPRELSLVFIPLPALAGLVAGVAAICLAGLPLERGLTTLVTALMVLCTYEWTHYLIHSNYRPRRALFRYVWRAHRNHHFRNEHYWFGVTVHVADHLLGTFPERGDVPVSPTAKTLGVRQAA
;
A
#
# COMPACT_ATOMS: atom_id res chain seq x y z
N MET A 1 -60.41 10.22 -13.83
CA MET A 1 -61.65 9.58 -14.34
C MET A 1 -61.43 9.31 -15.83
N VAL A 2 -61.58 8.04 -16.27
CA VAL A 2 -61.73 7.60 -17.69
C VAL A 2 -60.45 7.70 -18.57
N HIS A 3 -59.94 6.72 -19.33
CA HIS A 3 -60.21 5.29 -19.57
C HIS A 3 -58.92 4.61 -20.11
N HIS A 4 -58.86 3.30 -19.92
CA HIS A 4 -57.99 2.28 -20.54
C HIS A 4 -57.61 2.46 -22.03
N ARG A 5 -56.40 1.99 -22.38
CA ARG A 5 -56.24 0.93 -23.40
C ARG A 5 -54.94 0.12 -23.23
N ARG A 6 -55.11 -1.19 -23.06
CA ARG A 6 -54.09 -2.24 -23.16
C ARG A 6 -53.80 -2.51 -24.66
N GLY A 7 -52.53 -2.71 -25.01
CA GLY A 7 -52.12 -3.28 -26.30
C GLY A 7 -51.15 -4.44 -26.05
N ARG A 8 -51.63 -5.67 -26.25
CA ARG A 8 -50.84 -6.90 -26.25
C ARG A 8 -50.16 -7.09 -27.61
N GLY A 9 -48.91 -7.55 -27.57
CA GLY A 9 -48.41 -8.67 -28.38
C GLY A 9 -48.14 -8.42 -29.86
N ARG A 10 -46.90 -8.74 -30.27
CA ARG A 10 -46.57 -9.55 -31.46
C ARG A 10 -45.09 -9.95 -31.40
N LEU A 11 -44.86 -11.17 -30.92
CA LEU A 11 -43.72 -12.00 -31.29
C LEU A 11 -44.04 -12.66 -32.63
N CYS A 12 -43.08 -12.70 -33.55
CA CYS A 12 -43.02 -13.59 -34.71
C CYS A 12 -41.68 -13.38 -35.44
N PRO A 13 -41.17 -14.34 -36.23
CA PRO A 13 -41.05 -15.77 -35.92
C PRO A 13 -39.66 -16.34 -36.30
N CYS A 14 -39.43 -17.55 -35.81
CA CYS A 14 -38.32 -18.43 -36.14
C CYS A 14 -38.28 -18.75 -37.65
N LEU A 15 -37.09 -18.71 -38.25
CA LEU A 15 -36.80 -19.37 -39.52
C LEU A 15 -36.11 -20.71 -39.22
N ARG A 16 -36.85 -21.79 -39.51
CA ARG A 16 -36.37 -23.17 -39.65
C ARG A 16 -35.94 -23.40 -41.10
N ALA A 17 -34.83 -24.10 -41.30
CA ALA A 17 -34.69 -25.30 -42.16
C ALA A 17 -33.29 -25.89 -41.87
N ARG A 18 -33.12 -27.10 -41.31
CA ARG A 18 -33.29 -28.46 -41.90
C ARG A 18 -32.35 -28.65 -43.10
N ASP A 19 -31.57 -29.72 -43.26
CA ASP A 19 -31.41 -31.03 -42.61
C ASP A 19 -30.03 -31.60 -43.02
N GLY A 20 -29.49 -32.57 -42.28
CA GLY A 20 -28.44 -33.42 -42.85
C GLY A 20 -27.64 -34.28 -41.86
N GLY A 21 -28.10 -35.51 -41.64
CA GLY A 21 -27.19 -36.68 -41.67
C GLY A 21 -26.45 -37.07 -40.39
N ALA A 22 -27.09 -37.97 -39.64
CA ALA A 22 -26.53 -39.10 -38.87
C ALA A 22 -25.00 -39.26 -38.71
N SER A 23 -24.53 -39.32 -37.46
CA SER A 23 -24.02 -40.57 -36.82
C SER A 23 -23.38 -40.25 -35.45
N ARG A 24 -23.83 -40.94 -34.40
CA ARG A 24 -23.14 -40.97 -33.09
C ARG A 24 -22.01 -42.00 -33.17
N PRO A 25 -20.85 -41.71 -32.57
CA PRO A 25 -20.13 -42.74 -31.86
C PRO A 25 -19.80 -42.35 -30.41
N ALA A 26 -19.56 -43.43 -29.67
CA ALA A 26 -19.26 -43.58 -28.26
C ALA A 26 -18.38 -42.51 -27.59
N GLN A 27 -18.70 -42.29 -26.32
CA GLN A 27 -17.82 -41.71 -25.31
C GLN A 27 -16.49 -42.46 -25.25
N LEU A 28 -15.39 -41.73 -25.32
CA LEU A 28 -14.11 -42.11 -24.75
C LEU A 28 -13.45 -40.85 -24.20
N THR A 29 -13.59 -40.69 -22.88
CA THR A 29 -12.92 -39.70 -22.06
C THR A 29 -11.42 -39.97 -22.07
N ALA A 30 -10.68 -39.27 -22.92
CA ALA A 30 -9.24 -39.17 -22.78
C ALA A 30 -8.95 -38.09 -21.72
N ALA A 31 -8.53 -38.54 -20.54
CA ALA A 31 -8.01 -37.69 -19.49
C ALA A 31 -6.72 -37.02 -19.96
N PHE A 32 -6.82 -35.76 -20.39
CA PHE A 32 -5.66 -34.89 -20.48
C PHE A 32 -5.28 -34.47 -19.06
N SER A 33 -4.23 -35.10 -18.53
CA SER A 33 -3.58 -34.69 -17.29
C SER A 33 -3.00 -33.29 -17.48
N ALA A 34 -3.70 -32.28 -16.98
CA ALA A 34 -3.15 -30.94 -16.84
C ALA A 34 -1.98 -30.96 -15.82
N PRO A 35 -0.88 -30.23 -16.07
CA PRO A 35 0.18 -30.08 -15.08
C PRO A 35 -0.37 -29.32 -13.87
N ALA A 36 0.01 -29.77 -12.67
CA ALA A 36 -0.39 -29.17 -11.41
C ALA A 36 0.02 -27.69 -11.33
N CYS A 37 -0.94 -26.78 -11.49
CA CYS A 37 -0.77 -25.37 -11.18
C CYS A 37 -0.83 -25.20 -9.66
N ILE A 38 0.34 -25.04 -9.06
CA ILE A 38 0.56 -24.52 -7.70
C ILE A 38 -0.03 -23.11 -7.63
N GLY A 39 -0.95 -22.87 -6.68
CA GLY A 39 -1.28 -21.49 -6.26
C GLY A 39 -2.75 -21.17 -5.98
N ASP A 40 -3.47 -21.99 -5.23
CA ASP A 40 -4.66 -21.53 -4.49
C ASP A 40 -4.21 -20.69 -3.29
N THR A 41 -3.78 -19.45 -3.54
CA THR A 41 -3.58 -18.44 -2.50
C THR A 41 -4.39 -17.21 -2.84
N GLY A 42 -5.52 -17.01 -2.15
CA GLY A 42 -5.96 -15.66 -1.82
C GLY A 42 -7.38 -15.23 -2.17
N TRP A 43 -8.27 -16.10 -2.64
CA TRP A 43 -9.70 -15.75 -2.74
C TRP A 43 -10.37 -15.83 -1.36
N VAL A 44 -10.06 -14.91 -0.46
CA VAL A 44 -10.89 -14.67 0.72
C VAL A 44 -12.16 -13.99 0.24
N ASN A 45 -13.29 -14.72 0.28
CA ASN A 45 -14.64 -14.19 0.10
C ASN A 45 -14.82 -12.87 0.88
N GLN A 46 -14.84 -11.74 0.17
CA GLN A 46 -14.95 -10.39 0.73
C GLN A 46 -16.41 -9.98 0.97
N ALA A 47 -17.17 -10.84 1.65
CA ALA A 47 -18.48 -10.49 2.19
C ALA A 47 -18.46 -10.63 3.71
N ALA A 48 -18.39 -9.48 4.38
CA ALA A 48 -19.02 -9.20 5.68
C ALA A 48 -18.32 -9.44 7.03
N ASP A 49 -17.01 -9.69 7.15
CA ASP A 49 -16.35 -9.64 8.47
C ASP A 49 -15.18 -8.65 8.55
N SER A 50 -15.27 -7.71 9.50
CA SER A 50 -14.18 -6.78 9.78
C SER A 50 -12.93 -7.52 10.22
N LEU A 51 -11.78 -7.21 9.62
CA LEU A 51 -10.51 -7.83 9.99
C LEU A 51 -10.18 -7.50 11.46
N SER A 52 -9.91 -8.52 12.29
CA SER A 52 -9.39 -8.28 13.64
C SER A 52 -7.90 -7.94 13.61
N LEU A 53 -7.38 -7.21 14.61
CA LEU A 53 -5.94 -6.89 14.67
C LEU A 53 -5.06 -8.14 14.69
N ARG A 54 -5.49 -9.20 15.38
CA ARG A 54 -4.76 -10.47 15.43
C ARG A 54 -4.68 -11.13 14.05
N ARG A 55 -5.78 -11.11 13.27
CA ARG A 55 -5.78 -11.66 11.90
C ARG A 55 -4.99 -10.75 10.96
N ALA A 56 -5.11 -9.43 11.12
CA ALA A 56 -4.33 -8.44 10.39
C ALA A 56 -2.82 -8.63 10.59
N ALA A 57 -2.39 -8.88 11.83
CA ALA A 57 -1.00 -9.16 12.15
C ALA A 57 -0.47 -10.40 11.44
N ARG A 58 -1.27 -11.48 11.37
CA ARG A 58 -0.88 -12.69 10.61
C ARG A 58 -0.67 -12.37 9.14
N VAL A 59 -1.64 -11.69 8.50
CA VAL A 59 -1.56 -11.30 7.09
C VAL A 59 -0.38 -10.36 6.84
N PHE A 60 -0.10 -9.43 7.74
CA PHE A 60 1.05 -8.52 7.65
C PHE A 60 2.38 -9.29 7.56
N PHE A 61 2.53 -10.38 8.32
CA PHE A 61 3.73 -11.22 8.28
C PHE A 61 3.78 -12.20 7.10
N ASP A 62 2.74 -12.32 6.28
CA ASP A 62 2.82 -13.06 5.01
C ASP A 62 3.72 -12.32 4.00
N PHE A 63 3.97 -11.03 4.19
CA PHE A 63 4.82 -10.21 3.31
C PHE A 63 6.27 -10.16 3.79
N GLY A 64 7.21 -10.04 2.83
CA GLY A 64 8.65 -10.06 3.11
C GLY A 64 9.15 -8.80 3.83
N SER A 65 8.62 -7.61 3.48
CA SER A 65 9.09 -6.34 4.05
C SER A 65 8.89 -6.28 5.59
N PRO A 66 7.68 -6.56 6.12
CA PRO A 66 7.47 -6.65 7.57
C PRO A 66 8.39 -7.63 8.29
N ARG A 67 8.62 -8.81 7.72
CA ARG A 67 9.48 -9.84 8.30
C ARG A 67 10.92 -9.37 8.42
N ILE A 68 11.44 -8.72 7.38
CA ILE A 68 12.80 -8.17 7.37
C ILE A 68 12.92 -7.03 8.38
N ILE A 69 11.98 -6.07 8.38
CA ILE A 69 12.01 -4.93 9.32
C ILE A 69 12.02 -5.42 10.76
N VAL A 70 11.13 -6.35 11.11
CA VAL A 70 11.03 -6.88 12.48
C VAL A 70 12.26 -7.70 12.86
N ALA A 71 12.83 -8.49 11.95
CA ALA A 71 14.06 -9.24 12.21
C ALA A 71 15.26 -8.31 12.47
N VAL A 72 15.45 -7.29 11.64
CA VAL A 72 16.54 -6.30 11.81
C VAL A 72 16.32 -5.47 13.07
N LEU A 73 15.08 -5.06 13.34
CA LEU A 73 14.72 -4.36 14.58
C LEU A 73 15.04 -5.20 15.82
N ALA A 74 14.67 -6.49 15.82
CA ALA A 74 14.98 -7.39 16.92
C ALA A 74 16.49 -7.54 17.15
N ALA A 75 17.27 -7.67 16.07
CA ALA A 75 18.73 -7.71 16.14
C ALA A 75 19.32 -6.40 16.70
N ALA A 76 18.82 -5.25 16.25
CA ALA A 76 19.26 -3.94 16.74
C ALA A 76 18.92 -3.73 18.23
N ILE A 77 17.72 -4.15 18.67
CA ILE A 77 17.31 -4.13 20.09
C ILE A 77 18.23 -5.04 20.92
N ALA A 78 18.44 -6.28 20.47
CA ALA A 78 19.31 -7.23 21.17
C ALA A 78 20.74 -6.68 21.29
N GLY A 79 21.29 -6.12 20.21
CA GLY A 79 22.60 -5.46 20.21
C GLY A 79 22.63 -4.26 21.18
N ARG A 80 21.60 -3.39 21.16
CA ARG A 80 21.53 -2.24 22.07
C ARG A 80 21.50 -2.68 23.53
N VAL A 81 20.72 -3.71 23.86
CA VAL A 81 20.62 -4.24 25.23
C VAL A 81 21.94 -4.87 25.68
N ALA A 82 22.59 -5.64 24.81
CA ALA A 82 23.85 -6.31 25.13
C ALA A 82 25.00 -5.33 25.41
N ILE A 83 25.08 -4.22 24.67
CA ILE A 83 26.16 -3.24 24.84
C ILE A 83 25.96 -2.38 26.11
N GLY A 84 24.71 -2.10 26.52
CA GLY A 84 24.44 -1.33 27.74
C GLY A 84 24.91 0.13 27.66
N GLY A 85 25.46 0.70 28.74
CA GLY A 85 25.94 2.09 28.72
C GLY A 85 24.84 3.15 28.60
N TRP A 86 23.69 2.90 29.22
CA TRP A 86 22.51 3.77 29.15
C TRP A 86 22.78 5.17 29.71
N SER A 87 22.37 6.19 28.96
CA SER A 87 22.51 7.59 29.33
C SER A 87 21.32 8.39 28.81
N TRP A 88 21.00 9.52 29.46
CA TRP A 88 19.98 10.45 28.95
C TRP A 88 20.30 10.97 27.53
N TRP A 89 21.57 10.98 27.14
CA TRP A 89 22.00 11.32 25.78
C TRP A 89 21.52 10.33 24.71
N ASP A 90 21.18 9.10 25.09
CA ASP A 90 20.59 8.12 24.17
C ASP A 90 19.24 8.59 23.61
N LEU A 91 18.56 9.53 24.27
CA LEU A 91 17.26 10.06 23.85
C LEU A 91 17.36 11.10 22.73
N LEU A 92 18.54 11.68 22.48
CA LEU A 92 18.71 12.72 21.47
C LEU A 92 18.41 12.20 20.07
N GLY A 93 18.97 11.03 19.72
CA GLY A 93 18.73 10.39 18.41
C GLY A 93 17.25 10.08 18.18
N PRO A 94 16.56 9.38 19.09
CA PRO A 94 15.12 9.17 19.03
C PRO A 94 14.30 10.46 18.89
N ALA A 95 14.63 11.51 19.67
CA ALA A 95 13.94 12.79 19.59
C ALA A 95 14.08 13.43 18.21
N VAL A 96 15.30 13.41 17.63
CA VAL A 96 15.55 13.90 16.27
C VAL A 96 14.79 13.08 15.23
N VAL A 97 14.82 11.75 15.32
CA VAL A 97 14.10 10.86 14.40
C VAL A 97 12.60 11.14 14.44
N LEU A 98 12.00 11.22 15.63
CA LEU A 98 10.57 11.47 15.80
C LEU A 98 10.16 12.88 15.35
N ALA A 99 10.98 13.89 15.60
CA ALA A 99 10.74 15.26 15.14
C ALA A 99 10.84 15.37 13.61
N ALA A 100 11.80 14.68 12.99
CA ALA A 100 12.01 14.69 11.55
C ALA A 100 10.96 13.83 10.81
N GLN A 101 10.44 12.77 11.45
CA GLN A 101 9.60 11.75 10.81
C GLN A 101 8.43 12.32 9.98
N PRO A 102 7.59 13.26 10.46
CA PRO A 102 6.46 13.75 9.67
C PRO A 102 6.90 14.43 8.37
N PHE A 103 8.03 15.16 8.42
CA PHE A 103 8.57 15.87 7.27
C PHE A 103 9.30 14.92 6.32
N THR A 104 10.05 13.95 6.84
CA THR A 104 10.67 12.90 6.03
C THR A 104 9.62 12.10 5.27
N GLU A 105 8.53 11.71 5.94
CA GLU A 105 7.40 11.02 5.31
C GLU A 105 6.78 11.87 4.20
N TRP A 106 6.51 13.15 4.48
CA TRP A 106 5.98 14.09 3.49
C TRP A 106 6.91 14.27 2.28
N LEU A 107 8.21 14.50 2.51
CA LEU A 107 9.22 14.68 1.45
C LEU A 107 9.32 13.44 0.56
N ILE A 108 9.39 12.25 1.17
CA ILE A 108 9.41 11.00 0.43
C ILE A 108 8.11 10.84 -0.37
N HIS A 109 6.96 11.09 0.24
CA HIS A 109 5.68 10.89 -0.44
C HIS A 109 5.53 11.85 -1.64
N VAL A 110 5.83 13.13 -1.45
CA VAL A 110 5.71 14.17 -2.50
C VAL A 110 6.77 14.01 -3.59
N PHE A 111 8.05 13.90 -3.24
CA PHE A 111 9.13 14.00 -4.23
C PHE A 111 9.63 12.67 -4.75
N VAL A 112 9.48 11.59 -3.96
CA VAL A 112 9.99 10.26 -4.33
C VAL A 112 8.85 9.37 -4.83
N LEU A 113 7.77 9.22 -4.07
CA LEU A 113 6.68 8.31 -4.42
C LEU A 113 5.77 8.88 -5.52
N HIS A 114 5.52 10.19 -5.51
CA HIS A 114 4.79 10.90 -6.57
C HIS A 114 5.67 11.36 -7.73
N PHE A 115 6.94 10.93 -7.78
CA PHE A 115 7.86 11.27 -8.87
C PHE A 115 7.27 10.87 -10.23
N ARG A 116 7.05 11.84 -11.11
CA ARG A 116 6.61 11.59 -12.48
C ARG A 116 7.81 11.19 -13.34
N PRO A 117 7.71 10.13 -14.16
CA PRO A 117 8.80 9.69 -15.03
C PRO A 117 9.30 10.85 -15.92
N ARG A 118 10.62 10.98 -16.04
CA ARG A 118 11.26 12.01 -16.89
C ARG A 118 12.32 11.37 -17.76
N THR A 119 12.50 11.88 -18.97
CA THR A 119 13.59 11.48 -19.87
C THR A 119 14.71 12.51 -19.78
N VAL A 120 15.91 12.07 -19.43
CA VAL A 120 17.12 12.90 -19.38
C VAL A 120 18.11 12.34 -20.40
N GLY A 121 18.32 13.08 -21.50
CA GLY A 121 19.06 12.56 -22.66
C GLY A 121 18.40 11.30 -23.21
N ARG A 122 19.12 10.17 -23.20
CA ARG A 122 18.62 8.85 -23.65
C ARG A 122 18.08 7.98 -22.52
N VAL A 123 18.17 8.42 -21.27
CA VAL A 123 17.80 7.62 -20.10
C VAL A 123 16.41 8.03 -19.61
N ARG A 124 15.51 7.06 -19.48
CA ARG A 124 14.23 7.26 -18.79
C ARG A 124 14.41 7.02 -17.30
N VAL A 125 14.25 8.07 -16.51
CA VAL A 125 14.28 8.01 -15.05
C VAL A 125 12.87 7.75 -14.55
N ASP A 126 12.67 6.57 -13.98
CA ASP A 126 11.42 6.19 -13.34
C ASP A 126 11.68 5.27 -12.11
N PRO A 127 11.83 5.85 -10.91
CA PRO A 127 12.19 5.10 -9.71
C PRO A 127 11.22 3.96 -9.41
N LEU A 128 11.75 2.81 -8.98
CA LEU A 128 10.95 1.62 -8.64
C LEU A 128 9.82 1.93 -7.65
N VAL A 129 10.14 2.68 -6.59
CA VAL A 129 9.17 3.07 -5.56
C VAL A 129 8.06 3.96 -6.11
N ALA A 130 8.36 4.88 -7.03
CA ALA A 130 7.35 5.72 -7.67
C ALA A 130 6.42 4.91 -8.58
N ARG A 131 6.98 3.95 -9.33
CA ARG A 131 6.22 3.01 -10.16
C ARG A 131 5.27 2.16 -9.33
N LYS A 132 5.75 1.61 -8.22
CA LYS A 132 4.95 0.78 -7.32
C LYS A 132 3.90 1.61 -6.58
N HIS A 133 4.22 2.84 -6.18
CA HIS A 133 3.25 3.76 -5.59
C HIS A 133 2.12 4.14 -6.57
N ARG A 134 2.43 4.37 -7.85
CA ARG A 134 1.39 4.55 -8.88
C ARG A 134 0.51 3.32 -9.06
N ALA A 135 1.10 2.12 -9.02
CA ALA A 135 0.31 0.88 -9.06
C ALA A 135 -0.61 0.78 -7.84
N HIS A 136 -0.13 1.16 -6.65
CA HIS A 136 -0.93 1.24 -5.42
C HIS A 136 -2.08 2.26 -5.54
N HIS A 137 -1.85 3.43 -6.14
CA HIS A 137 -2.93 4.39 -6.43
C HIS A 137 -3.98 3.86 -7.42
N ALA A 138 -3.56 3.04 -8.38
CA ALA A 138 -4.46 2.44 -9.35
C ALA A 138 -5.33 1.33 -8.72
N ASP A 139 -4.72 0.48 -7.88
CA ASP A 139 -5.41 -0.58 -7.14
C ASP A 139 -5.00 -0.61 -5.65
N PRO A 140 -5.59 0.27 -4.82
CA PRO A 140 -5.21 0.39 -3.42
C PRO A 140 -5.66 -0.79 -2.55
N ARG A 141 -6.47 -1.71 -3.09
CA ARG A 141 -6.89 -2.92 -2.36
C ARG A 141 -5.89 -4.06 -2.48
N GLU A 142 -4.98 -3.99 -3.44
CA GLU A 142 -3.98 -5.03 -3.62
C GLU A 142 -2.85 -4.86 -2.59
N LEU A 143 -2.93 -5.67 -1.53
CA LEU A 143 -2.11 -5.51 -0.33
C LEU A 143 -0.61 -5.63 -0.61
N SER A 144 -0.19 -6.39 -1.62
CA SER A 144 1.23 -6.51 -1.97
C SER A 144 1.86 -5.19 -2.46
N LEU A 145 1.05 -4.23 -2.95
CA LEU A 145 1.51 -2.92 -3.43
C LEU A 145 1.65 -1.88 -2.30
N VAL A 146 1.13 -2.18 -1.10
CA VAL A 146 1.19 -1.28 0.05
C VAL A 146 2.58 -1.28 0.69
N PHE A 147 3.30 -2.39 0.64
CA PHE A 147 4.59 -2.56 1.29
C PHE A 147 5.75 -2.01 0.47
N ILE A 148 6.84 -1.67 1.16
CA ILE A 148 8.05 -1.19 0.49
C ILE A 148 8.64 -2.33 -0.36
N PRO A 149 8.95 -2.11 -1.66
CA PRO A 149 9.60 -3.11 -2.49
C PRO A 149 10.95 -3.53 -1.90
N LEU A 150 11.22 -4.84 -1.85
CA LEU A 150 12.40 -5.38 -1.15
C LEU A 150 13.74 -4.74 -1.54
N PRO A 151 14.04 -4.45 -2.83
CA PRO A 151 15.29 -3.76 -3.18
C PRO A 151 15.40 -2.36 -2.57
N ALA A 152 14.28 -1.63 -2.51
CA ALA A 152 14.22 -0.30 -1.90
C ALA A 152 14.33 -0.39 -0.37
N LEU A 153 13.68 -1.37 0.25
CA LEU A 153 13.80 -1.65 1.68
C LEU A 153 15.24 -1.95 2.07
N ALA A 154 15.92 -2.84 1.33
CA ALA A 154 17.30 -3.20 1.59
C ALA A 154 18.22 -1.97 1.55
N GLY A 155 18.09 -1.13 0.52
CA GLY A 155 18.82 0.13 0.41
C GLY A 155 18.51 1.10 1.56
N LEU A 156 17.23 1.24 1.93
CA LEU A 156 16.80 2.11 3.04
C LEU A 156 17.38 1.64 4.37
N VAL A 157 17.23 0.36 4.71
CA VAL A 157 17.72 -0.21 5.97
C VAL A 157 19.24 -0.10 6.05
N ALA A 158 19.96 -0.45 4.97
CA ALA A 158 21.41 -0.34 4.92
C ALA A 158 21.88 1.13 5.05
N GLY A 159 21.23 2.06 4.36
CA GLY A 159 21.55 3.49 4.42
C GLY A 159 21.32 4.08 5.81
N VAL A 160 20.17 3.80 6.43
CA VAL A 160 19.86 4.27 7.79
C VAL A 160 20.82 3.65 8.82
N ALA A 161 21.12 2.35 8.70
CA ALA A 161 22.10 1.70 9.56
C ALA A 161 23.49 2.30 9.40
N ALA A 162 23.94 2.57 8.17
CA ALA A 162 25.22 3.21 7.91
C ALA A 162 25.30 4.60 8.54
N ILE A 163 24.27 5.44 8.37
CA ILE A 163 24.21 6.77 8.99
C ILE A 163 24.26 6.67 10.52
N CYS A 164 23.46 5.80 11.11
CA CYS A 164 23.37 5.69 12.57
C CYS A 164 24.64 5.11 13.19
N LEU A 165 25.21 4.05 12.59
CA LEU A 165 26.30 3.29 13.19
C LEU A 165 27.69 3.85 12.85
N ALA A 166 27.84 4.59 11.74
CA ALA A 166 29.09 5.26 11.41
C ALA A 166 29.13 6.72 11.93
N GLY A 167 27.97 7.36 12.07
CA GLY A 167 27.88 8.78 12.46
C GLY A 167 27.79 9.03 13.96
N LEU A 168 27.55 8.01 14.79
CA LEU A 168 27.34 8.14 16.23
C LEU A 168 28.15 7.08 17.00
N PRO A 169 28.45 7.32 18.29
CA PRO A 169 28.91 6.25 19.18
C PRO A 169 27.94 5.05 19.13
N LEU A 170 28.47 3.84 19.15
CA LEU A 170 27.75 2.61 18.83
C LEU A 170 26.45 2.44 19.64
N GLU A 171 26.46 2.77 20.94
CA GLU A 171 25.29 2.70 21.83
C GLU A 171 24.17 3.62 21.32
N ARG A 172 24.51 4.88 21.03
CA ARG A 172 23.58 5.91 20.57
C ARG A 172 23.12 5.65 19.14
N GLY A 173 24.03 5.14 18.30
CA GLY A 173 23.75 4.70 16.94
C GLY A 173 22.71 3.60 16.93
N LEU A 174 22.85 2.57 17.78
CA LEU A 174 21.86 1.51 17.92
C LEU A 174 20.53 2.01 18.48
N THR A 175 20.52 2.89 19.50
CA THR A 175 19.27 3.50 19.99
C THR A 175 18.53 4.25 18.88
N THR A 176 19.27 5.00 18.07
CA THR A 176 18.72 5.79 16.95
C THR A 176 18.19 4.86 15.85
N LEU A 177 18.95 3.81 15.50
CA LEU A 177 18.56 2.81 14.51
C LEU A 177 17.30 2.05 14.94
N VAL A 178 17.20 1.64 16.20
CA VAL A 178 15.99 1.02 16.76
C VAL A 178 14.78 1.95 16.59
N THR A 179 14.94 3.23 16.90
CA THR A 179 13.84 4.20 16.75
C THR A 179 13.44 4.39 15.29
N ALA A 180 14.39 4.48 14.37
CA ALA A 180 14.11 4.59 12.94
C ALA A 180 13.40 3.34 12.38
N LEU A 181 13.80 2.15 12.81
CA LEU A 181 13.16 0.89 12.43
C LEU A 181 11.76 0.74 13.04
N MET A 182 11.55 1.21 14.26
CA MET A 182 10.21 1.28 14.88
C MET A 182 9.27 2.22 14.12
N VAL A 183 9.77 3.39 13.71
CA VAL A 183 9.04 4.32 12.84
C VAL A 183 8.69 3.66 11.51
N LEU A 184 9.65 2.98 10.87
CA LEU A 184 9.44 2.28 9.60
C LEU A 184 8.39 1.15 9.72
N CYS A 185 8.46 0.35 10.78
CA CYS A 185 7.48 -0.69 11.07
C CYS A 185 6.08 -0.09 11.32
N THR A 186 6.02 1.02 12.06
CA THR A 186 4.77 1.74 12.33
C THR A 186 4.17 2.30 11.04
N TYR A 187 5.00 2.80 10.14
CA TYR A 187 4.59 3.26 8.82
C TYR A 187 3.94 2.12 8.01
N GLU A 188 4.65 1.01 7.82
CA GLU A 188 4.10 -0.10 7.03
C GLU A 188 2.83 -0.68 7.66
N TRP A 189 2.81 -0.85 8.98
CA TRP A 189 1.63 -1.33 9.69
C TRP A 189 0.43 -0.41 9.53
N THR A 190 0.64 0.90 9.66
CA THR A 190 -0.43 1.91 9.52
C THR A 190 -0.94 1.93 8.09
N HIS A 191 -0.05 1.98 7.10
CA HIS A 191 -0.41 1.99 5.68
C HIS A 191 -1.18 0.72 5.28
N TYR A 192 -0.71 -0.45 5.73
CA TYR A 192 -1.39 -1.74 5.59
C TYR A 192 -2.79 -1.72 6.18
N LEU A 193 -2.93 -1.31 7.45
CA LEU A 193 -4.24 -1.30 8.09
C LEU A 193 -5.22 -0.36 7.37
N ILE A 194 -4.75 0.77 6.84
CA ILE A 194 -5.60 1.72 6.13
C ILE A 194 -6.26 1.11 4.89
N HIS A 195 -5.51 0.29 4.16
CA HIS A 195 -5.95 -0.34 2.91
C HIS A 195 -6.51 -1.76 3.08
N SER A 196 -6.42 -2.32 4.28
CA SER A 196 -7.04 -3.60 4.63
C SER A 196 -8.55 -3.48 4.95
N ASN A 197 -9.20 -4.62 5.17
CA ASN A 197 -10.57 -4.70 5.69
C ASN A 197 -10.69 -4.38 7.20
N TYR A 198 -9.64 -3.83 7.81
CA TYR A 198 -9.66 -3.39 9.21
C TYR A 198 -10.54 -2.13 9.37
N ARG A 199 -11.50 -2.17 10.31
CA ARG A 199 -12.36 -1.02 10.61
C ARG A 199 -11.71 -0.11 11.65
N PRO A 200 -11.55 1.19 11.39
CA PRO A 200 -10.83 2.10 12.29
C PRO A 200 -11.62 2.39 13.59
N ARG A 201 -11.15 1.88 14.72
CA ARG A 201 -11.85 1.94 16.02
C ARG A 201 -11.48 3.14 16.90
N ARG A 202 -10.28 3.69 16.78
CA ARG A 202 -9.79 4.82 17.59
C ARG A 202 -9.84 6.13 16.80
N ALA A 203 -10.05 7.25 17.49
CA ALA A 203 -10.18 8.56 16.86
C ALA A 203 -8.93 8.93 16.04
N LEU A 204 -7.74 8.75 16.61
CA LEU A 204 -6.47 9.00 15.93
C LEU A 204 -6.32 8.18 14.66
N PHE A 205 -6.58 6.87 14.72
CA PHE A 205 -6.47 6.03 13.52
C PHE A 205 -7.56 6.35 12.49
N ARG A 206 -8.78 6.69 12.91
CA ARG A 206 -9.83 7.19 12.00
C ARG A 206 -9.41 8.46 11.27
N TYR A 207 -8.70 9.36 11.95
CA TYR A 207 -8.21 10.60 11.36
C TYR A 207 -7.26 10.34 10.20
N VAL A 208 -6.17 9.59 10.43
CA VAL A 208 -5.20 9.25 9.37
C VAL A 208 -5.82 8.37 8.28
N TRP A 209 -6.72 7.44 8.65
CA TRP A 209 -7.45 6.61 7.70
C TRP A 209 -8.31 7.45 6.73
N ARG A 210 -9.03 8.46 7.24
CA ARG A 210 -9.86 9.33 6.41
C ARG A 210 -8.99 10.19 5.48
N ALA A 211 -7.93 10.78 6.03
CA ALA A 211 -7.04 11.66 5.31
C ALA A 211 -6.31 10.92 4.17
N HIS A 212 -5.69 9.76 4.44
CA HIS A 212 -5.04 8.97 3.39
C HIS A 212 -6.04 8.45 2.34
N ARG A 213 -7.28 8.15 2.72
CA ARG A 213 -8.31 7.81 1.71
C ARG A 213 -8.73 9.02 0.87
N ASN A 214 -8.73 10.24 1.42
CA ASN A 214 -8.93 11.44 0.60
C ASN A 214 -7.77 11.62 -0.39
N HIS A 215 -6.53 11.35 0.02
CA HIS A 215 -5.37 11.35 -0.87
C HIS A 215 -5.56 10.41 -2.08
N HIS A 216 -6.00 9.17 -1.82
CA HIS A 216 -6.22 8.16 -2.88
C HIS A 216 -7.44 8.43 -3.77
N PHE A 217 -8.56 8.86 -3.19
CA PHE A 217 -9.86 8.87 -3.88
C PHE A 217 -10.41 10.26 -4.19
N ARG A 218 -9.84 11.32 -3.62
CA ARG A 218 -10.26 12.70 -3.87
C ARG A 218 -9.19 13.46 -4.61
N ASN A 219 -8.01 13.64 -4.05
CA ASN A 219 -6.96 14.44 -4.69
C ASN A 219 -5.58 14.04 -4.17
N GLU A 220 -4.71 13.64 -5.09
CA GLU A 220 -3.37 13.15 -4.82
C GLU A 220 -2.38 14.24 -4.39
N HIS A 221 -2.75 15.51 -4.49
CA HIS A 221 -1.90 16.66 -4.13
C HIS A 221 -2.02 17.10 -2.67
N TYR A 222 -2.81 16.38 -1.85
CA TYR A 222 -3.10 16.74 -0.46
C TYR A 222 -3.11 15.50 0.44
N TRP A 223 -3.07 15.71 1.76
CA TRP A 223 -3.11 14.68 2.80
C TRP A 223 -2.02 13.61 2.63
N PHE A 224 -0.76 14.03 2.47
CA PHE A 224 0.37 13.14 2.21
C PHE A 224 0.77 12.29 3.43
N GLY A 225 0.50 12.73 4.64
CA GLY A 225 0.72 11.94 5.84
C GLY A 225 -0.03 10.60 5.77
N VAL A 226 0.67 9.52 6.10
CA VAL A 226 0.17 8.17 6.25
C VAL A 226 0.10 7.80 7.73
N THR A 227 1.12 8.18 8.51
CA THR A 227 1.18 7.90 9.96
C THR A 227 0.69 9.07 10.80
N VAL A 228 1.07 10.29 10.41
CA VAL A 228 0.72 11.56 11.06
C VAL A 228 0.72 12.69 10.03
N HIS A 229 0.00 13.77 10.31
CA HIS A 229 -0.21 14.88 9.36
C HIS A 229 0.40 16.20 9.82
N VAL A 230 1.40 16.17 10.71
CA VAL A 230 2.06 17.39 11.21
C VAL A 230 2.66 18.20 10.04
N ALA A 231 3.37 17.53 9.12
CA ALA A 231 3.92 18.18 7.95
C ALA A 231 2.83 18.72 7.01
N ASP A 232 1.71 18.00 6.82
CA ASP A 232 0.63 18.51 5.97
C ASP A 232 0.01 19.80 6.51
N HIS A 233 -0.19 19.88 7.83
CA HIS A 233 -0.71 21.09 8.47
C HIS A 233 0.27 22.26 8.33
N LEU A 234 1.55 22.02 8.61
CA LEU A 234 2.58 23.08 8.59
C LEU A 234 2.92 23.55 7.16
N LEU A 235 2.80 22.66 6.17
CA LEU A 235 3.12 22.94 4.77
C LEU A 235 1.89 23.29 3.92
N GLY A 236 0.71 23.39 4.53
CA GLY A 236 -0.53 23.79 3.84
C GLY A 236 -1.09 22.73 2.89
N THR A 237 -0.82 21.44 3.13
CA THR A 237 -1.35 20.32 2.34
C THR A 237 -2.44 19.51 3.07
N PHE A 238 -3.02 20.06 4.14
CA PHE A 238 -4.20 19.52 4.85
C PHE A 238 -5.43 20.44 4.74
N PRO A 239 -6.00 20.66 3.54
CA PRO A 239 -7.23 21.43 3.40
C PRO A 239 -8.46 20.68 3.93
N GLU A 240 -9.54 21.43 4.18
CA GLU A 240 -10.85 20.82 4.42
C GLU A 240 -11.30 20.02 3.21
N ARG A 241 -11.91 18.85 3.45
CA ARG A 241 -12.29 17.94 2.36
C ARG A 241 -13.19 18.63 1.34
N GLY A 242 -14.13 19.46 1.79
CA GLY A 242 -15.12 20.13 0.95
C GLY A 242 -14.48 21.03 -0.12
N ASP A 243 -13.38 21.68 0.22
CA ASP A 243 -12.76 22.74 -0.59
C ASP A 243 -11.88 22.21 -1.72
N VAL A 244 -11.52 20.92 -1.67
CA VAL A 244 -10.66 20.30 -2.67
C VAL A 244 -11.51 19.61 -3.74
N PRO A 245 -11.36 19.92 -5.04
CA PRO A 245 -12.05 19.20 -6.11
C PRO A 245 -11.53 17.76 -6.26
N VAL A 246 -12.37 16.88 -6.80
CA VAL A 246 -11.96 15.52 -7.17
C VAL A 246 -11.00 15.61 -8.36
N SER A 247 -9.77 15.12 -8.18
CA SER A 247 -8.75 15.10 -9.20
C SER A 247 -9.01 13.98 -10.21
N PRO A 248 -8.93 14.26 -11.53
CA PRO A 248 -9.02 13.23 -12.57
C PRO A 248 -7.81 12.27 -12.55
N THR A 249 -6.72 12.65 -11.87
CA THR A 249 -5.46 11.92 -11.84
C THR A 249 -5.17 11.24 -10.51
N ALA A 250 -6.12 11.24 -9.56
CA ALA A 250 -5.95 10.65 -8.23
C ALA A 250 -5.46 9.18 -8.25
N LYS A 251 -5.87 8.42 -9.28
CA LYS A 251 -5.47 7.00 -9.46
C LYS A 251 -4.21 6.80 -10.33
N THR A 252 -3.76 7.83 -11.05
CA THR A 252 -2.71 7.71 -12.07
C THR A 252 -1.49 8.57 -11.78
N LEU A 253 -1.60 9.51 -10.85
CA LEU A 253 -0.60 10.52 -10.48
C LEU A 253 -0.12 11.35 -11.68
N GLY A 254 -1.00 11.55 -12.66
CA GLY A 254 -0.73 12.30 -13.88
C GLY A 254 0.10 11.54 -14.92
N VAL A 255 0.26 10.23 -14.77
CA VAL A 255 0.97 9.37 -15.73
C VAL A 255 -0.04 8.48 -16.44
N ARG A 256 -0.19 8.65 -17.76
CA ARG A 256 -0.94 7.70 -18.58
C ARG A 256 -0.21 6.36 -18.58
N GLN A 257 -0.87 5.30 -18.14
CA GLN A 257 -0.36 3.94 -18.36
C GLN A 257 -0.36 3.71 -19.88
N ALA A 258 0.76 3.23 -20.42
CA ALA A 258 0.78 2.77 -21.81
C ALA A 258 -0.21 1.61 -21.91
N ALA A 259 -1.13 1.69 -22.87
CA ALA A 259 -2.05 0.62 -23.21
C ALA A 259 -1.29 -0.64 -23.66
#